data_AF-A0A933W4M1-F1
#
_entry.id   AF-A0A933W4M1-F1
#
_cell.length_a   1.000
_cell.length_b   1.000
_cell.length_c   1.000
_cell.angle_alpha   90.00
_cell.angle_beta   90.00
_cell.angle_gamma   90.00
#
_symmetry.space_group_name_H-M   'P 1'
#
loop_
_entity.id
_entity.type
_entity.pdbx_description
1 polymer ?
#
loop_
_entity_poly.entity_id
_entity_poly.type
_entity_poly.pdbx_seq_one_letter_code
_entity_poly.pdbx_strand_id
1 'polypeptide(L)'
;MSFKRWIGFTPALMMALALFALANPAWAADDDDGLPPGRVAEGEKVFTQRACKGCHSIRHKGGQVGPDLTQLAVRRKPEWIENWLRDPSLVVPGTDMPTFEWESDQELADLIAYLSSLATPVDHRAIVAAAPSPEVAGERLVGAFDCRACHRIGTEGRSRYPDLTRVGAKIYPEWEATWLKDPQAIKPGTFMPTFPMDDRARAAVAAYLHTLR
;
A
#
# COMPACT_ATOMS: atom_id res chain seq x y z
N MET A 1 -77.32 -16.51 -0.05
CA MET A 1 -78.36 -15.70 -0.75
C MET A 1 -77.71 -14.43 -1.25
N SER A 2 -77.93 -14.14 -2.53
CA SER A 2 -77.35 -13.06 -3.32
C SER A 2 -78.03 -11.70 -3.05
N PHE A 3 -77.49 -10.65 -3.68
CA PHE A 3 -77.99 -9.28 -3.96
C PHE A 3 -77.18 -8.16 -3.27
N LYS A 4 -76.15 -7.57 -3.91
CA LYS A 4 -76.08 -6.55 -5.00
C LYS A 4 -76.46 -5.11 -4.61
N ARG A 5 -75.56 -4.19 -5.03
CA ARG A 5 -75.73 -2.77 -5.46
C ARG A 5 -75.81 -1.70 -4.35
N TRP A 6 -75.30 -0.47 -4.49
CA TRP A 6 -74.50 0.30 -5.48
C TRP A 6 -74.43 1.74 -4.93
N ILE A 7 -73.28 2.35 -4.69
CA ILE A 7 -73.07 3.81 -4.60
C ILE A 7 -71.54 3.98 -4.75
N GLY A 8 -70.91 4.78 -5.61
CA GLY A 8 -71.27 5.90 -6.47
C GLY A 8 -70.02 6.78 -6.49
N PHE A 9 -69.20 6.70 -7.53
CA PHE A 9 -68.02 7.56 -7.71
C PHE A 9 -68.46 8.92 -8.26
N THR A 10 -68.05 10.01 -7.59
CA THR A 10 -68.00 11.36 -8.18
C THR A 10 -66.55 11.86 -8.14
N PRO A 11 -65.99 12.37 -9.24
CA PRO A 11 -64.66 12.98 -9.25
C PRO A 11 -64.79 14.51 -9.12
N ALA A 12 -64.14 15.11 -8.14
CA ALA A 12 -64.00 16.57 -8.06
C ALA A 12 -62.67 16.96 -7.41
N LEU A 13 -61.70 17.20 -8.30
CA LEU A 13 -60.75 18.31 -8.29
C LEU A 13 -60.65 19.13 -6.96
N MET A 14 -59.52 19.01 -6.26
CA MET A 14 -58.94 20.13 -5.51
C MET A 14 -57.42 20.11 -5.67
N MET A 15 -56.93 20.94 -6.59
CA MET A 15 -55.59 21.51 -6.52
C MET A 15 -55.57 22.46 -5.32
N ALA A 16 -54.67 22.20 -4.37
CA ALA A 16 -54.21 23.20 -3.42
C ALA A 16 -52.68 23.10 -3.33
N LEU A 17 -52.03 24.17 -3.80
CA LEU A 17 -50.61 24.44 -3.63
C LEU A 17 -50.24 24.45 -2.14
N ALA A 18 -49.28 23.61 -1.76
CA ALA A 18 -48.52 23.76 -0.52
C ALA A 18 -47.02 23.83 -0.88
N LEU A 19 -46.54 25.05 -1.06
CA LEU A 19 -45.12 25.37 -0.94
C LEU A 19 -44.78 25.33 0.55
N PHE A 20 -44.05 24.31 0.98
CA PHE A 20 -43.35 24.33 2.27
C PHE A 20 -42.03 23.57 2.19
N ALA A 21 -40.96 24.32 2.48
CA ALA A 21 -39.69 23.91 3.09
C ALA A 21 -38.84 22.81 2.40
N LEU A 22 -37.77 23.30 1.76
CA LEU A 22 -36.38 22.90 2.00
C LEU A 22 -36.19 21.66 2.90
N ALA A 23 -36.06 20.49 2.27
CA ALA A 23 -35.27 19.39 2.82
C ALA A 23 -34.10 19.17 1.87
N ASN A 24 -33.00 19.86 2.17
CA ASN A 24 -31.68 19.50 1.66
C ASN A 24 -31.39 18.09 2.19
N PRO A 25 -31.26 17.05 1.35
CA PRO A 25 -30.82 15.77 1.85
C PRO A 25 -29.32 15.87 2.09
N ALA A 26 -28.93 16.45 3.23
CA ALA A 26 -27.60 16.28 3.82
C ALA A 26 -27.40 14.84 4.35
N TRP A 27 -28.14 13.87 3.78
CA TRP A 27 -28.13 12.45 4.10
C TRP A 27 -27.90 11.59 2.86
N ALA A 28 -27.44 12.19 1.76
CA ALA A 28 -26.82 11.49 0.65
C ALA A 28 -25.34 11.89 0.54
N ALA A 29 -24.65 11.95 1.69
CA ALA A 29 -23.21 11.71 1.69
C ALA A 29 -23.08 10.20 1.59
N ASP A 30 -22.59 9.74 0.44
CA ASP A 30 -22.30 8.34 0.19
C ASP A 30 -21.45 7.78 1.35
N ASP A 31 -21.87 6.62 1.86
CA ASP A 31 -21.12 5.82 2.82
C ASP A 31 -19.84 5.29 2.13
N ASP A 32 -18.85 6.16 1.91
CA ASP A 32 -17.48 5.76 1.60
C ASP A 32 -16.78 5.50 2.93
N ASP A 33 -16.70 4.24 3.32
CA ASP A 33 -16.05 3.75 4.56
C ASP A 33 -14.51 3.83 4.50
N GLY A 34 -13.97 4.54 3.51
CA GLY A 34 -12.54 4.80 3.31
C GLY A 34 -12.04 6.08 3.97
N LEU A 35 -10.72 6.19 4.06
CA LEU A 35 -10.07 7.44 4.44
C LEU A 35 -10.43 8.57 3.46
N PRO A 36 -10.61 9.82 3.93
CA PRO A 36 -10.84 10.95 3.04
C PRO A 36 -9.63 11.17 2.12
N PRO A 37 -9.77 11.94 1.02
CA PRO A 37 -8.63 12.29 0.17
C PRO A 37 -7.52 13.01 0.96
N GLY A 38 -6.32 12.47 0.91
CA GLY A 38 -5.16 13.03 1.61
C GLY A 38 -4.52 14.22 0.90
N ARG A 39 -3.98 15.15 1.69
CA ARG A 39 -3.28 16.36 1.26
C ARG A 39 -1.78 16.21 1.51
N VAL A 40 -1.01 16.05 0.43
CA VAL A 40 0.44 15.80 0.48
C VAL A 40 1.21 16.81 1.34
N ALA A 41 0.90 18.11 1.21
CA ALA A 41 1.59 19.15 1.96
C ALA A 41 1.30 19.11 3.47
N GLU A 42 0.11 18.69 3.88
CA GLU A 42 -0.20 18.50 5.30
C GLU A 42 0.44 17.21 5.82
N GLY A 43 0.47 16.15 5.01
CA GLY A 43 1.14 14.89 5.37
C GLY A 43 2.64 15.04 5.64
N GLU A 44 3.32 15.93 4.90
CA GLU A 44 4.72 16.26 5.18
C GLU A 44 4.90 16.92 6.56
N LYS A 45 3.93 17.77 6.97
CA LYS A 45 3.93 18.36 8.31
C LYS A 45 3.70 17.29 9.37
N VAL A 46 2.73 16.39 9.17
CA VAL A 46 2.47 15.26 10.07
C VAL A 46 3.73 14.42 10.24
N PHE A 47 4.43 14.08 9.14
CA PHE A 47 5.69 13.33 9.17
C PHE A 47 6.76 14.00 10.05
N THR A 48 6.80 15.34 10.06
CA THR A 48 7.75 16.10 10.86
C THR A 48 7.29 16.24 12.31
N GLN A 49 6.02 16.58 12.54
CA GLN A 49 5.42 16.82 13.86
C GLN A 49 5.36 15.54 14.70
N ARG A 50 5.07 14.40 14.09
CA ARG A 50 5.10 13.08 14.73
C ARG A 50 6.51 12.49 14.83
N ALA A 51 7.54 13.28 14.52
CA ALA A 51 8.96 12.94 14.61
C ALA A 51 9.36 11.65 13.85
N CYS A 52 8.65 11.31 12.77
CA CYS A 52 8.90 10.10 11.98
C CYS A 52 10.34 10.05 11.46
N LYS A 53 10.91 11.20 11.09
CA LYS A 53 12.30 11.36 10.63
C LYS A 53 13.35 10.99 11.69
N GLY A 54 12.99 10.94 12.97
CA GLY A 54 13.88 10.49 14.05
C GLY A 54 14.31 9.03 13.88
N CYS A 55 13.41 8.19 13.37
CA CYS A 55 13.70 6.77 13.10
C CYS A 55 13.83 6.44 11.61
N HIS A 56 13.06 7.11 10.75
CA HIS A 56 12.99 6.83 9.31
C HIS A 56 13.79 7.83 8.48
N SER A 57 14.26 7.39 7.32
CA SER A 57 14.85 8.27 6.31
C SER A 57 13.92 8.49 5.12
N ILE A 58 14.03 9.67 4.52
CA ILE A 58 13.51 9.97 3.18
C ILE A 58 14.71 10.37 2.31
N ARG A 59 14.85 9.74 1.15
CA ARG A 59 15.97 9.88 0.22
C ARG A 59 17.31 9.75 0.95
N HIS A 60 17.40 8.73 1.81
CA HIS A 60 18.55 8.42 2.65
C HIS A 60 18.93 9.49 3.68
N LYS A 61 18.03 10.44 3.97
CA LYS A 61 18.21 11.49 4.99
C LYS A 61 17.23 11.33 6.15
N GLY A 62 17.74 11.12 7.36
CA GLY A 62 16.95 10.93 8.57
C GLY A 62 17.54 9.83 9.45
N GLY A 63 16.70 9.22 10.29
CA GLY A 63 17.07 8.08 11.13
C GLY A 63 17.30 6.80 10.33
N GLN A 64 17.95 5.83 10.97
CA GLN A 64 18.27 4.51 10.38
C GLN A 64 17.61 3.32 11.12
N VAL A 65 16.94 3.60 12.24
CA VAL A 65 16.20 2.59 13.03
C VAL A 65 15.10 1.97 12.17
N GLY A 66 14.27 2.81 11.56
CA GLY A 66 13.23 2.41 10.62
C GLY A 66 13.73 2.35 9.16
N PRO A 67 12.98 1.68 8.26
CA PRO A 67 13.21 1.69 6.81
C PRO A 67 13.22 3.09 6.21
N ASP A 68 13.99 3.25 5.13
CA ASP A 68 13.79 4.38 4.22
C ASP A 68 12.40 4.26 3.60
N LEU A 69 11.62 5.33 3.63
CA LEU A 69 10.23 5.33 3.18
C LEU A 69 10.05 5.90 1.77
N THR A 70 11.12 6.28 1.07
CA THR A 70 11.05 6.90 -0.27
C THR A 70 10.26 6.03 -1.24
N GLN A 71 10.56 4.74 -1.29
CA GLN A 71 9.90 3.78 -2.18
C GLN A 71 8.85 2.94 -1.44
N LEU A 72 8.31 3.41 -0.30
CA LEU A 72 7.32 2.66 0.48
C LEU A 72 6.13 2.24 -0.38
N ALA A 73 5.59 3.16 -1.17
CA ALA A 73 4.39 2.93 -1.96
C ALA A 73 4.63 1.99 -3.17
N VAL A 74 5.90 1.70 -3.52
CA VAL A 74 6.22 0.67 -4.52
C VAL A 74 5.97 -0.73 -3.97
N ARG A 75 6.10 -0.91 -2.63
CA ARG A 75 6.03 -2.21 -1.96
C ARG A 75 4.79 -2.39 -1.08
N ARG A 76 4.13 -1.31 -0.66
CA ARG A 76 2.95 -1.36 0.21
C ARG A 76 1.82 -0.52 -0.37
N LYS A 77 0.62 -1.11 -0.38
CA LYS A 77 -0.61 -0.41 -0.75
C LYS A 77 -1.06 0.52 0.38
N PRO A 78 -1.83 1.59 0.09
CA PRO A 78 -2.31 2.54 1.10
C PRO A 78 -3.00 1.87 2.29
N GLU A 79 -3.80 0.84 2.07
CA GLU A 79 -4.57 0.15 3.13
C GLU A 79 -3.63 -0.60 4.09
N TRP A 80 -2.50 -1.12 3.59
CA TRP A 80 -1.49 -1.72 4.46
C TRP A 80 -0.79 -0.64 5.30
N ILE A 81 -0.50 0.52 4.71
CA ILE A 81 0.15 1.64 5.40
C ILE A 81 -0.77 2.18 6.49
N GLU A 82 -2.06 2.31 6.22
CA GLU A 82 -3.07 2.69 7.22
C GLU A 82 -3.08 1.70 8.40
N ASN A 83 -3.24 0.41 8.14
CA ASN A 83 -3.24 -0.61 9.20
C ASN A 83 -1.95 -0.57 10.03
N TRP A 84 -0.80 -0.39 9.36
CA TRP A 84 0.49 -0.23 10.01
C TRP A 84 0.57 1.02 10.91
N LEU A 85 0.01 2.15 10.47
CA LEU A 85 0.01 3.40 11.23
C LEU A 85 -0.99 3.38 12.39
N ARG A 86 -2.10 2.65 12.26
CA ARG A 86 -3.10 2.48 13.33
C ARG A 86 -2.58 1.59 14.45
N ASP A 87 -2.04 0.42 14.12
CA ASP A 87 -1.41 -0.45 15.12
C ASP A 87 -0.29 -1.31 14.49
N PRO A 88 0.96 -0.86 14.56
CA PRO A 88 2.07 -1.57 13.94
C PRO A 88 2.34 -2.91 14.66
N SER A 89 1.96 -3.06 15.93
CA SER A 89 2.18 -4.28 16.71
C SER A 89 1.25 -5.42 16.32
N LEU A 90 0.04 -5.09 15.85
CA LEU A 90 -0.89 -6.07 15.28
C LEU A 90 -0.44 -6.53 13.89
N VAL A 91 0.23 -5.67 13.14
CA VAL A 91 0.77 -6.04 11.82
C VAL A 91 2.06 -6.84 11.98
N VAL A 92 3.06 -6.33 12.71
CA VAL A 92 4.32 -7.04 13.00
C VAL A 92 4.55 -7.05 14.52
N PRO A 93 4.29 -8.18 15.20
CA PRO A 93 4.55 -8.32 16.62
C PRO A 93 6.01 -8.03 16.98
N GLY A 94 6.21 -7.24 18.04
CA GLY A 94 7.53 -6.82 18.53
C GLY A 94 8.27 -5.88 17.57
N THR A 95 7.55 -5.04 16.82
CA THR A 95 8.13 -3.92 16.07
C THR A 95 8.55 -2.79 17.00
N ASP A 96 9.63 -2.08 16.65
CA ASP A 96 10.11 -0.91 17.40
C ASP A 96 9.31 0.36 17.07
N MET A 97 8.49 0.32 16.02
CA MET A 97 7.64 1.45 15.66
C MET A 97 6.53 1.61 16.71
N PRO A 98 6.43 2.77 17.37
CA PRO A 98 5.40 3.00 18.38
C PRO A 98 4.02 3.12 17.74
N THR A 99 2.99 2.88 18.55
CA THR A 99 1.61 3.23 18.20
C THR A 99 1.41 4.72 18.39
N PHE A 100 0.70 5.36 17.46
CA PHE A 100 0.40 6.79 17.51
C PHE A 100 -1.09 7.01 17.76
N GLU A 101 -1.41 8.01 18.57
CA GLU A 101 -2.77 8.54 18.66
C GLU A 101 -2.95 9.60 17.57
N TRP A 102 -3.86 9.32 16.63
CA TRP A 102 -4.19 10.20 15.51
C TRP A 102 -5.34 11.13 15.89
N GLU A 103 -5.25 12.40 15.50
CA GLU A 103 -6.28 13.40 15.80
C GLU A 103 -7.53 13.20 14.95
N SER A 104 -7.39 12.65 13.74
CA SER A 104 -8.48 12.35 12.83
C SER A 104 -8.04 11.39 11.71
N ASP A 105 -9.00 10.78 11.03
CA ASP A 105 -8.74 10.02 9.80
C ASP A 105 -8.14 10.89 8.68
N GLN A 106 -8.43 12.20 8.67
CA GLN A 106 -7.79 13.13 7.74
C GLN A 106 -6.28 13.25 7.98
N GLU A 107 -5.82 13.19 9.23
CA GLU A 107 -4.39 13.24 9.55
C GLU A 107 -3.66 12.00 9.01
N LEU A 108 -4.25 10.81 9.18
CA LEU A 108 -3.76 9.56 8.59
C LEU A 108 -3.73 9.64 7.06
N ALA A 109 -4.84 10.07 6.45
CA ALA A 109 -4.95 10.22 5.01
C ALA A 109 -3.88 11.17 4.44
N ASP A 110 -3.67 12.32 5.09
CA ASP A 110 -2.66 13.29 4.71
C ASP A 110 -1.26 12.66 4.74
N LEU A 111 -0.90 11.95 5.82
CA LEU A 111 0.40 11.25 5.93
C LEU A 111 0.56 10.15 4.88
N ILE A 112 -0.47 9.33 4.64
CA ILE A 112 -0.44 8.27 3.62
C ILE A 112 -0.28 8.87 2.23
N ALA A 113 -0.96 9.97 1.92
CA ALA A 113 -0.81 10.68 0.65
C ALA A 113 0.62 11.23 0.47
N TYR A 114 1.21 11.81 1.52
CA TYR A 114 2.61 12.23 1.49
C TYR A 114 3.55 11.06 1.21
N LEU A 115 3.48 9.98 1.99
CA LEU A 115 4.32 8.81 1.80
C LEU A 115 4.15 8.18 0.42
N SER A 116 2.92 8.19 -0.10
CA SER A 116 2.61 7.70 -1.45
C SER A 116 3.22 8.57 -2.54
N SER A 117 3.24 9.89 -2.35
CA SER A 117 3.82 10.84 -3.30
C SER A 117 5.34 10.76 -3.44
N LEU A 118 6.04 10.14 -2.47
CA LEU A 118 7.50 10.01 -2.49
C LEU A 118 7.98 8.98 -3.51
N ALA A 119 7.17 7.97 -3.78
CA ALA A 119 7.55 6.85 -4.60
C ALA A 119 7.67 7.22 -6.08
N THR A 120 8.76 6.80 -6.71
CA THR A 120 8.88 6.82 -8.16
C THR A 120 8.42 5.47 -8.72
N PRO A 121 7.45 5.44 -9.66
CA PRO A 121 7.02 4.21 -10.31
C PRO A 121 8.19 3.46 -10.95
N VAL A 122 8.20 2.14 -10.81
CA VAL A 122 9.26 1.27 -11.35
C VAL A 122 8.87 0.78 -12.75
N ASP A 123 9.52 1.32 -13.79
CA ASP A 123 9.46 0.75 -15.13
C ASP A 123 10.42 -0.45 -15.24
N HIS A 124 9.96 -1.61 -14.76
CA HIS A 124 10.75 -2.83 -14.77
C HIS A 124 11.13 -3.28 -16.18
N ARG A 125 10.32 -2.96 -17.21
CA ARG A 125 10.60 -3.35 -18.60
C ARG A 125 11.74 -2.53 -19.16
N ALA A 126 11.76 -1.22 -18.91
CA ALA A 126 12.88 -0.37 -19.31
C ALA A 126 14.17 -0.75 -18.59
N ILE A 127 14.11 -1.07 -17.28
CA ILE A 127 15.27 -1.53 -16.51
C ILE A 127 15.86 -2.81 -17.11
N VAL A 128 15.02 -3.80 -17.41
CA VAL A 128 15.45 -5.07 -18.03
C VAL A 128 16.02 -4.82 -19.42
N ALA A 129 15.36 -4.01 -20.25
CA ALA A 129 15.80 -3.74 -21.62
C ALA A 129 17.14 -2.98 -21.70
N ALA A 130 17.42 -2.10 -20.74
CA ALA A 130 18.63 -1.29 -20.70
C ALA A 130 19.81 -1.95 -19.96
N ALA A 131 19.64 -3.15 -19.40
CA ALA A 131 20.70 -3.83 -18.67
C ALA A 131 21.60 -4.67 -19.61
N PRO A 132 22.92 -4.71 -19.36
CA PRO A 132 23.84 -5.52 -20.16
C PRO A 132 23.70 -7.04 -19.93
N SER A 133 23.09 -7.46 -18.81
CA SER A 133 22.80 -8.86 -18.50
C SER A 133 21.60 -8.98 -17.57
N PRO A 134 20.99 -10.18 -17.44
CA PRO A 134 19.91 -10.44 -16.47
C PRO A 134 20.31 -10.16 -15.02
N GLU A 135 21.56 -10.43 -14.64
CA GLU A 135 22.07 -10.21 -13.28
C GLU A 135 22.16 -8.71 -12.97
N VAL A 136 22.62 -7.89 -13.93
CA VAL A 136 22.64 -6.43 -13.77
C VAL A 136 21.23 -5.86 -13.75
N ALA A 137 20.30 -6.40 -14.55
CA ALA A 137 18.88 -6.04 -14.46
C ALA A 137 18.32 -6.38 -13.07
N GLY A 138 18.61 -7.58 -12.56
CA GLY A 138 18.18 -8.04 -11.26
C GLY A 138 18.68 -7.14 -10.13
N GLU A 139 19.95 -6.79 -10.13
CA GLU A 139 20.51 -5.86 -9.14
C GLU A 139 19.78 -4.51 -9.12
N ARG A 140 19.54 -3.94 -10.31
CA ARG A 140 18.81 -2.68 -10.46
C ARG A 140 17.37 -2.80 -9.96
N LEU A 141 16.69 -3.91 -10.27
CA LEU A 141 15.33 -4.17 -9.80
C LEU A 141 15.26 -4.36 -8.28
N VAL A 142 16.26 -5.03 -7.68
CA VAL A 142 16.37 -5.16 -6.21
C VAL A 142 16.44 -3.79 -5.54
N GLY A 143 17.17 -2.84 -6.14
CA GLY A 143 17.20 -1.45 -5.68
C GLY A 143 15.88 -0.71 -5.93
N ALA A 144 15.33 -0.80 -7.15
CA ALA A 144 14.16 -0.04 -7.57
C ALA A 144 12.88 -0.44 -6.81
N PHE A 145 12.69 -1.74 -6.55
CA PHE A 145 11.61 -2.28 -5.72
C PHE A 145 11.93 -2.24 -4.23
N ASP A 146 13.09 -1.71 -3.85
CA ASP A 146 13.56 -1.52 -2.47
C ASP A 146 13.46 -2.80 -1.61
N CYS A 147 13.91 -3.92 -2.17
CA CYS A 147 13.87 -5.22 -1.48
C CYS A 147 14.69 -5.20 -0.18
N ARG A 148 15.74 -4.37 -0.15
CA ARG A 148 16.64 -4.16 1.00
C ARG A 148 15.99 -3.44 2.18
N ALA A 149 14.81 -2.82 1.98
CA ALA A 149 14.01 -2.32 3.09
C ALA A 149 13.56 -3.43 4.06
N CYS A 150 13.47 -4.67 3.58
CA CYS A 150 13.13 -5.83 4.40
C CYS A 150 14.31 -6.83 4.48
N HIS A 151 14.86 -7.23 3.35
CA HIS A 151 15.87 -8.30 3.30
C HIS A 151 17.29 -7.78 3.47
N ARG A 152 18.17 -8.62 4.02
CA ARG A 152 19.61 -8.47 3.82
C ARG A 152 19.96 -9.10 2.46
N ILE A 153 20.70 -8.36 1.64
CA ILE A 153 21.14 -8.80 0.32
C ILE A 153 22.57 -8.30 0.12
N GLY A 154 23.53 -9.22 0.22
CA GLY A 154 24.94 -8.89 0.33
C GLY A 154 25.24 -8.28 1.71
N THR A 155 25.99 -7.18 1.72
CA THR A 155 26.33 -6.46 2.95
C THR A 155 25.31 -5.40 3.36
N GLU A 156 24.23 -5.24 2.59
CA GLU A 156 23.23 -4.20 2.77
C GLU A 156 21.85 -4.73 3.14
N GLY A 157 20.99 -3.85 3.64
CA GLY A 157 19.61 -4.14 3.98
C GLY A 157 19.39 -4.50 5.45
N ARG A 158 18.23 -5.10 5.77
CA ARG A 158 17.79 -5.34 7.16
C ARG A 158 17.84 -6.81 7.54
N SER A 159 18.05 -7.08 8.84
CA SER A 159 18.20 -8.45 9.36
C SER A 159 16.91 -9.10 9.86
N ARG A 160 15.82 -8.33 9.98
CA ARG A 160 14.57 -8.84 10.56
C ARG A 160 13.89 -9.88 9.68
N TYR A 161 14.12 -9.82 8.37
CA TYR A 161 13.56 -10.75 7.39
C TYR A 161 14.66 -11.67 6.86
N PRO A 162 14.31 -12.80 6.19
CA PRO A 162 15.30 -13.77 5.72
C PRO A 162 16.42 -13.12 4.91
N ASP A 163 17.65 -13.50 5.23
CA ASP A 163 18.83 -13.09 4.47
C ASP A 163 18.84 -13.80 3.11
N LEU A 164 18.83 -13.04 2.03
CA LEU A 164 18.81 -13.55 0.65
C LEU A 164 20.20 -13.63 0.03
N THR A 165 21.25 -13.25 0.74
CA THR A 165 22.64 -13.25 0.22
C THR A 165 23.09 -14.61 -0.28
N ARG A 166 22.56 -15.70 0.28
CA ARG A 166 22.92 -17.09 -0.09
C ARG A 166 21.72 -17.90 -0.54
N VAL A 167 20.68 -17.23 -1.05
CA VAL A 167 19.41 -17.89 -1.39
C VAL A 167 19.58 -18.93 -2.49
N GLY A 168 20.45 -18.67 -3.48
CA GLY A 168 20.74 -19.59 -4.58
C GLY A 168 21.47 -20.88 -4.18
N ALA A 169 21.98 -20.97 -2.94
CA ALA A 169 22.52 -22.22 -2.40
C ALA A 169 21.41 -23.15 -1.82
N LYS A 170 20.18 -22.64 -1.69
CA LYS A 170 19.06 -23.33 -1.02
C LYS A 170 17.89 -23.61 -1.94
N ILE A 171 17.64 -22.75 -2.93
CA ILE A 171 16.53 -22.86 -3.88
C ILE A 171 17.04 -22.71 -5.31
N TYR A 172 16.22 -23.12 -6.28
CA TYR A 172 16.48 -22.96 -7.71
C TYR A 172 15.80 -21.68 -8.24
N PRO A 173 16.36 -21.02 -9.27
CA PRO A 173 15.94 -19.67 -9.68
C PRO A 173 14.51 -19.64 -10.22
N GLU A 174 14.01 -20.73 -10.81
CA GLU A 174 12.63 -20.82 -11.29
C GLU A 174 11.62 -20.85 -10.14
N TRP A 175 11.99 -21.46 -9.00
CA TRP A 175 11.17 -21.40 -7.79
C TRP A 175 11.13 -19.99 -7.23
N GLU A 176 12.27 -19.31 -7.20
CA GLU A 176 12.34 -17.94 -6.71
C GLU A 176 11.48 -17.00 -7.58
N ALA A 177 11.56 -17.12 -8.91
CA ALA A 177 10.70 -16.37 -9.81
C ALA A 177 9.21 -16.70 -9.60
N THR A 178 8.87 -17.96 -9.30
CA THR A 178 7.49 -18.34 -8.95
C THR A 178 7.04 -17.68 -7.65
N TRP A 179 7.91 -17.67 -6.62
CA TRP A 179 7.66 -17.00 -5.35
C TRP A 179 7.40 -15.51 -5.52
N LEU A 180 8.22 -14.82 -6.32
CA LEU A 180 8.08 -13.37 -6.59
C LEU A 180 6.80 -12.99 -7.32
N LYS A 181 6.13 -13.94 -7.99
CA LYS A 181 4.88 -13.67 -8.72
C LYS A 181 3.71 -13.39 -7.78
N ASP A 182 3.51 -14.25 -6.79
CA ASP A 182 2.46 -14.09 -5.79
C ASP A 182 2.82 -14.81 -4.47
N PRO A 183 3.60 -14.16 -3.59
CA PRO A 183 3.96 -14.73 -2.31
C PRO A 183 2.75 -15.05 -1.43
N GLN A 184 1.66 -14.27 -1.55
CA GLN A 184 0.45 -14.45 -0.75
C GLN A 184 -0.32 -15.70 -1.17
N ALA A 185 -0.35 -16.02 -2.47
CA ALA A 185 -0.94 -17.26 -2.97
C ALA A 185 -0.16 -18.50 -2.54
N ILE A 186 1.17 -18.41 -2.41
CA ILE A 186 2.02 -19.54 -2.00
C ILE A 186 2.02 -19.72 -0.48
N LYS A 187 2.13 -18.61 0.26
CA LYS A 187 2.09 -18.60 1.73
C LYS A 187 1.18 -17.46 2.22
N PRO A 188 -0.12 -17.75 2.41
CA PRO A 188 -1.06 -16.76 2.96
C PRO A 188 -0.56 -16.16 4.27
N GLY A 189 -0.61 -14.84 4.39
CA GLY A 189 -0.14 -14.11 5.57
C GLY A 189 1.37 -13.89 5.63
N THR A 190 2.13 -14.20 4.57
CA THR A 190 3.53 -13.77 4.49
C THR A 190 3.65 -12.25 4.51
N PHE A 191 4.74 -11.70 5.07
CA PHE A 191 4.96 -10.25 5.03
C PHE A 191 5.43 -9.75 3.66
N MET A 192 5.87 -10.65 2.79
CA MET A 192 6.36 -10.28 1.48
C MET A 192 5.20 -9.80 0.59
N PRO A 193 5.25 -8.56 0.07
CA PRO A 193 4.20 -8.06 -0.81
C PRO A 193 4.31 -8.68 -2.21
N THR A 194 3.23 -8.55 -2.96
CA THR A 194 3.26 -8.73 -4.41
C THR A 194 3.88 -7.49 -5.07
N PHE A 195 4.79 -7.70 -6.02
CA PHE A 195 5.40 -6.60 -6.78
C PHE A 195 4.88 -6.60 -8.23
N PRO A 196 4.57 -5.43 -8.81
CA PRO A 196 4.09 -5.32 -10.19
C PRO A 196 5.25 -5.45 -11.19
N MET A 197 5.78 -6.66 -11.33
CA MET A 197 6.82 -7.01 -12.30
C MET A 197 6.37 -8.13 -13.24
N ASP A 198 6.91 -8.18 -14.47
CA ASP A 198 6.68 -9.27 -15.42
C ASP A 198 7.64 -10.46 -15.21
N ASP A 199 7.46 -11.54 -15.99
CA ASP A 199 8.28 -12.77 -15.85
C ASP A 199 9.76 -12.52 -16.10
N ARG A 200 10.11 -11.61 -17.03
CA ARG A 200 11.51 -11.30 -17.33
C ARG A 200 12.17 -10.56 -16.17
N ALA A 201 11.46 -9.61 -15.57
CA ALA A 201 11.94 -8.91 -14.39
C ALA A 201 12.11 -9.85 -13.18
N ARG A 202 11.17 -10.78 -12.96
CA ARG A 202 11.32 -11.81 -11.90
C ARG A 202 12.52 -12.72 -12.12
N ALA A 203 12.70 -13.21 -13.35
CA ALA A 203 13.85 -14.04 -13.70
C ALA A 203 15.18 -13.30 -13.53
N ALA A 204 15.22 -12.00 -13.86
CA ALA A 204 16.40 -11.16 -13.64
C ALA A 204 16.75 -11.02 -12.15
N VAL A 205 15.76 -10.77 -11.28
CA VAL A 205 15.98 -10.73 -9.82
C VAL A 205 16.54 -12.06 -9.30
N ALA A 206 15.95 -13.18 -9.70
CA ALA A 206 16.45 -14.50 -9.32
C ALA A 206 17.88 -14.74 -9.84
N ALA A 207 18.16 -14.37 -11.10
CA ALA A 207 19.52 -14.48 -11.67
C ALA A 207 20.55 -13.72 -10.83
N TYR A 208 20.25 -12.47 -10.45
CA TYR A 208 21.12 -11.67 -9.58
C TYR A 208 21.31 -12.33 -8.21
N LEU A 209 20.24 -12.70 -7.52
CA LEU A 209 20.33 -13.28 -6.17
C LEU A 209 21.09 -14.61 -6.14
N HIS A 210 21.08 -15.35 -7.25
CA HIS A 210 21.87 -16.57 -7.43
C HIS A 210 23.35 -16.33 -7.76
N THR A 211 23.76 -15.10 -8.09
CA THR A 211 25.19 -14.74 -8.18
C THR A 211 25.85 -14.51 -6.82
N LEU A 212 25.04 -14.22 -5.80
CA LEU A 212 25.51 -13.92 -4.46
C LEU A 212 25.95 -15.20 -3.74
N ARG A 213 27.02 -15.11 -2.95
CA ARG A 213 27.70 -16.26 -2.33
C ARG A 213 27.63 -16.28 -0.82
#